data_AF-K9W9P5-F1
#
_entry.id   AF-K9W9P5-F1
#
_cell.length_a   1.000
_cell.length_b   1.000
_cell.length_c   1.000
_cell.angle_alpha   90.00
_cell.angle_beta   90.00
_cell.angle_gamma   90.00
#
_symmetry.space_group_name_H-M   'P 1'
#
loop_
_entity.id
_entity.type
_entity.pdbx_description
1 polymer ?
#
loop_
_entity_poly.entity_id
_entity_poly.type
_entity_poly.pdbx_seq_one_letter_code
_entity_poly.pdbx_strand_id
1 'polypeptide(L)'
;MIVRRLATFLLALIVWCCPLPALAQATKYYPPPLSYSNAELKGKDFSGQTLRSAEFSNANLERTNFTDADLRGTIFSASVMTHANLHGADLSNAMIDQVSFTNADLSDAVLTESIMLRSTFDNVDITGADFSDAILDGAQIKELCTKATGVNSQTGVSTRDSLGCR
;
A
#
# COMPACT_ATOMS: atom_id res chain seq x y z
N MET A 1 45.12 -56.34 9.29
CA MET A 1 44.29 -55.40 10.07
C MET A 1 44.71 -53.92 9.95
N ILE A 2 45.95 -53.60 9.55
CA ILE A 2 46.47 -52.22 9.48
C ILE A 2 46.00 -51.47 8.21
N VAL A 3 45.94 -52.14 7.05
CA VAL A 3 45.53 -51.54 5.75
C VAL A 3 44.07 -51.06 5.76
N ARG A 4 43.19 -51.75 6.50
CA ARG A 4 41.77 -51.39 6.67
C ARG A 4 41.57 -50.09 7.48
N ARG A 5 42.49 -49.77 8.40
CA ARG A 5 42.44 -48.55 9.23
C ARG A 5 42.98 -47.32 8.50
N LEU A 6 43.94 -47.49 7.58
CA LEU A 6 44.43 -46.40 6.72
C LEU A 6 43.38 -45.97 5.69
N ALA A 7 42.65 -46.92 5.10
CA ALA A 7 41.60 -46.59 4.13
C ALA A 7 40.44 -45.80 4.74
N THR A 8 40.04 -46.10 5.98
CA THR A 8 39.01 -45.34 6.71
C THR A 8 39.46 -43.95 7.12
N PHE A 9 40.75 -43.75 7.39
CA PHE A 9 41.31 -42.42 7.70
C PHE A 9 41.39 -41.51 6.46
N LEU A 10 41.74 -42.07 5.30
CA LEU A 10 41.78 -41.33 4.03
C LEU A 10 40.39 -40.91 3.54
N LEU A 11 39.37 -41.77 3.71
CA LEU A 11 37.97 -41.44 3.41
C LEU A 11 37.41 -40.34 4.34
N ALA A 12 37.79 -40.33 5.63
CA ALA A 12 37.38 -39.30 6.58
C ALA A 12 38.00 -37.92 6.28
N LEU A 13 39.23 -37.88 5.77
CA LEU A 13 39.91 -36.64 5.37
C LEU A 13 39.30 -35.99 4.12
N ILE A 14 38.79 -36.79 3.16
CA ILE A 14 38.14 -36.29 1.95
C ILE A 14 36.80 -35.61 2.28
N VAL A 15 36.07 -36.13 3.26
CA VAL A 15 34.80 -35.54 3.74
C VAL A 15 35.04 -34.27 4.55
N TRP A 16 36.20 -34.12 5.21
CA TRP A 16 36.55 -32.93 5.98
C TRP A 16 37.16 -31.80 5.12
N CYS A 17 37.76 -32.14 3.97
CA CYS A 17 38.47 -31.17 3.13
C CYS A 17 37.63 -30.56 2.00
N CYS A 18 36.40 -31.04 1.78
CA CYS A 18 35.45 -30.39 0.89
C CYS A 18 34.48 -29.54 1.73
N PRO A 19 34.67 -28.22 1.85
CA PRO A 19 33.52 -27.37 2.12
C PRO A 19 32.61 -27.60 0.93
N LEU A 20 31.50 -28.32 1.13
CA LEU A 20 30.39 -28.26 0.19
C LEU A 20 30.14 -26.76 0.00
N PRO A 21 30.37 -26.17 -1.18
CA PRO A 21 29.78 -24.87 -1.43
C PRO A 21 28.29 -25.13 -1.28
N ALA A 22 27.72 -24.67 -0.18
CA ALA A 22 26.29 -24.50 -0.09
C ALA A 22 25.99 -23.58 -1.27
N LEU A 23 25.55 -24.18 -2.38
CA LEU A 23 24.92 -23.46 -3.46
C LEU A 23 23.65 -22.92 -2.82
N ALA A 24 23.79 -21.79 -2.14
CA ALA A 24 22.70 -20.87 -1.93
C ALA A 24 22.34 -20.44 -3.35
N GLN A 25 21.51 -21.27 -3.99
CA GLN A 25 20.75 -20.86 -5.13
C GLN A 25 19.93 -19.71 -4.58
N ALA A 26 20.39 -18.47 -4.80
CA ALA A 26 19.59 -17.29 -4.61
C ALA A 26 18.52 -17.35 -5.72
N THR A 27 17.54 -18.24 -5.53
CA THR A 27 16.24 -18.07 -6.16
C THR A 27 15.80 -16.69 -5.69
N LYS A 28 15.43 -15.83 -6.64
CA LYS A 28 14.91 -14.51 -6.35
C LYS A 28 13.61 -14.70 -5.57
N TYR A 29 13.70 -14.79 -4.25
CA TYR A 29 12.58 -14.93 -3.35
C TYR A 29 11.91 -13.56 -3.32
N TYR A 30 10.88 -13.40 -4.15
CA TYR A 30 9.94 -12.30 -3.99
C TYR A 30 8.99 -12.76 -2.89
N PRO A 31 9.08 -12.22 -1.66
CA PRO A 31 8.03 -12.47 -0.69
C PRO A 31 6.70 -12.06 -1.35
N PRO A 32 5.62 -12.81 -1.08
CA PRO A 32 4.30 -12.38 -1.55
C PRO A 32 4.04 -10.94 -1.06
N PRO A 33 3.24 -10.16 -1.79
CA PRO A 33 2.85 -8.82 -1.36
C PRO A 33 2.32 -8.86 0.07
N LEU A 34 2.63 -7.82 0.84
CA LEU A 34 2.14 -7.69 2.21
C LEU A 34 0.60 -7.66 2.18
N SER A 35 -0.06 -8.59 2.85
CA SER A 35 -1.52 -8.71 2.81
C SER A 35 -2.11 -8.61 4.21
N TYR A 36 -3.11 -7.75 4.34
CA TYR A 36 -3.94 -7.50 5.51
C TYR A 36 -5.41 -7.86 5.23
N SER A 37 -5.65 -8.78 4.31
CA SER A 37 -7.01 -9.16 3.94
C SER A 37 -7.77 -9.76 5.13
N ASN A 38 -8.99 -9.28 5.38
CA ASN A 38 -9.83 -9.61 6.54
C ASN A 38 -9.26 -9.17 7.90
N ALA A 39 -8.29 -8.24 7.91
CA ALA A 39 -7.68 -7.80 9.16
C ALA A 39 -8.55 -6.79 9.93
N GLU A 40 -8.57 -6.93 11.25
CA GLU A 40 -9.12 -5.94 12.19
C GLU A 40 -8.01 -4.96 12.58
N LEU A 41 -7.96 -3.82 11.89
CA LEU A 41 -6.91 -2.80 12.02
C LEU A 41 -7.43 -1.47 12.57
N LYS A 42 -8.62 -1.49 13.17
CA LYS A 42 -9.25 -0.30 13.76
C LYS A 42 -8.29 0.43 14.71
N GLY A 43 -8.06 1.72 14.44
CA GLY A 43 -7.21 2.58 15.26
C GLY A 43 -5.72 2.29 15.19
N LYS A 44 -5.26 1.47 14.24
CA LYS A 44 -3.83 1.19 14.08
C LYS A 44 -3.09 2.41 13.54
N ASP A 45 -1.79 2.47 13.85
CA ASP A 45 -0.90 3.52 13.38
C ASP A 45 0.07 2.97 12.34
N PHE A 46 -0.10 3.44 11.12
CA PHE A 46 0.73 3.21 9.94
C PHE A 46 1.37 4.51 9.42
N SER A 47 1.38 5.58 10.22
CA SER A 47 1.94 6.86 9.79
C SER A 47 3.41 6.73 9.36
N GLY A 48 3.75 7.35 8.24
CA GLY A 48 5.09 7.33 7.63
C GLY A 48 5.58 5.97 7.14
N GLN A 49 4.76 4.91 7.22
CA GLN A 49 5.20 3.56 6.83
C GLN A 49 5.21 3.38 5.31
N THR A 50 6.11 2.51 4.84
CA THR A 50 6.13 2.06 3.45
C THR A 50 5.32 0.78 3.31
N LEU A 51 4.17 0.89 2.64
CA LEU A 51 3.18 -0.17 2.44
C LEU A 51 2.89 -0.38 0.94
N ARG A 52 3.87 -0.08 0.08
CA ARG A 52 3.73 -0.20 -1.37
C ARG A 52 3.22 -1.57 -1.79
N SER A 53 2.24 -1.57 -2.69
CA SER A 53 1.63 -2.79 -3.22
C SER A 53 1.03 -3.71 -2.16
N ALA A 54 0.81 -3.23 -0.93
CA ALA A 54 0.10 -3.99 0.08
C ALA A 54 -1.39 -4.16 -0.27
N GLU A 55 -1.97 -5.24 0.19
CA GLU A 55 -3.38 -5.56 0.00
C GLU A 55 -4.16 -5.41 1.31
N PHE A 56 -5.30 -4.74 1.25
CA PHE A 56 -6.24 -4.54 2.34
C PHE A 56 -7.65 -4.87 1.86
N SER A 57 -7.90 -6.14 1.55
CA SER A 57 -9.22 -6.61 1.08
C SER A 57 -10.10 -7.04 2.26
N ASN A 58 -11.33 -6.53 2.36
CA ASN A 58 -12.26 -6.80 3.47
C ASN A 58 -11.69 -6.42 4.86
N ALA A 59 -10.84 -5.40 4.92
CA ALA A 59 -10.21 -4.97 6.15
C ALA A 59 -11.04 -3.89 6.87
N ASN A 60 -11.07 -3.96 8.20
CA ASN A 60 -11.59 -2.90 9.03
C ASN A 60 -10.46 -1.91 9.36
N LEU A 61 -10.48 -0.76 8.70
CA LEU A 61 -9.50 0.32 8.82
C LEU A 61 -10.09 1.56 9.50
N GLU A 62 -11.21 1.43 10.21
CA GLU A 62 -11.82 2.54 10.93
C GLU A 62 -10.80 3.24 11.84
N ARG A 63 -10.73 4.58 11.79
CA ARG A 63 -9.84 5.39 12.64
C ARG A 63 -8.36 5.07 12.52
N THR A 64 -7.94 4.37 11.47
CA THR A 64 -6.53 4.05 11.22
C THR A 64 -5.77 5.32 10.82
N ASN A 65 -4.53 5.43 11.26
CA ASN A 65 -3.64 6.52 10.88
C ASN A 65 -2.68 6.06 9.78
N PHE A 66 -2.78 6.68 8.60
CA PHE A 66 -1.93 6.54 7.43
C PHE A 66 -1.24 7.87 7.07
N THR A 67 -1.18 8.84 7.99
CA THR A 67 -0.54 10.14 7.71
C THR A 67 0.87 9.94 7.15
N ASP A 68 1.15 10.59 6.02
CA ASP A 68 2.43 10.54 5.29
C ASP A 68 2.89 9.12 4.90
N ALA A 69 1.99 8.14 4.87
CA ALA A 69 2.33 6.77 4.48
C ALA A 69 2.54 6.66 2.96
N ASP A 70 3.47 5.79 2.56
CA ASP A 70 3.71 5.44 1.17
C ASP A 70 2.85 4.21 0.81
N LEU A 71 1.68 4.48 0.24
CA LEU A 71 0.64 3.54 -0.16
C LEU A 71 0.61 3.33 -1.69
N ARG A 72 1.72 3.60 -2.38
CA ARG A 72 1.73 3.50 -3.84
C ARG A 72 1.43 2.08 -4.32
N GLY A 73 0.52 2.00 -5.29
CA GLY A 73 0.10 0.73 -5.88
C GLY A 73 -0.62 -0.21 -4.92
N THR A 74 -1.06 0.25 -3.74
CA THR A 74 -1.84 -0.58 -2.81
C THR A 74 -3.18 -0.99 -3.41
N ILE A 75 -3.69 -2.13 -2.96
CA ILE A 75 -5.03 -2.60 -3.29
C ILE A 75 -5.90 -2.49 -2.04
N PHE A 76 -6.95 -1.68 -2.11
CA PHE A 76 -8.03 -1.66 -1.14
C PHE A 76 -9.30 -2.17 -1.81
N SER A 77 -9.92 -3.22 -1.27
CA SER A 77 -11.16 -3.78 -1.83
C SER A 77 -12.14 -4.12 -0.72
N ALA A 78 -13.39 -3.67 -0.84
CA ALA A 78 -14.46 -3.98 0.11
C ALA A 78 -14.09 -3.65 1.59
N SER A 79 -13.34 -2.57 1.80
CA SER A 79 -12.80 -2.19 3.11
C SER A 79 -13.48 -0.94 3.67
N VAL A 80 -13.42 -0.77 5.00
CA VAL A 80 -14.05 0.37 5.69
C VAL A 80 -12.97 1.26 6.29
N MET A 81 -12.92 2.53 5.86
CA MET A 81 -11.97 3.55 6.33
C MET A 81 -12.67 4.71 7.05
N THR A 82 -13.79 4.44 7.73
CA THR A 82 -14.53 5.50 8.40
C THR A 82 -13.65 6.20 9.45
N HIS A 83 -13.53 7.53 9.37
CA HIS A 83 -12.64 8.36 10.21
C HIS A 83 -11.15 8.02 10.11
N ALA A 84 -10.69 7.32 9.06
CA ALA A 84 -9.27 7.12 8.84
C ALA A 84 -8.57 8.44 8.51
N ASN A 85 -7.32 8.58 8.93
CA ASN A 85 -6.48 9.73 8.60
C ASN A 85 -5.49 9.29 7.53
N LEU A 86 -5.59 9.85 6.32
CA LEU A 86 -4.67 9.64 5.20
C LEU A 86 -4.00 10.97 4.78
N HIS A 87 -3.92 11.94 5.70
CA HIS A 87 -3.31 13.23 5.42
C HIS A 87 -1.90 13.07 4.85
N GLY A 88 -1.62 13.71 3.71
CA GLY A 88 -0.30 13.66 3.07
C GLY A 88 0.11 12.30 2.51
N ALA A 89 -0.73 11.26 2.59
CA ALA A 89 -0.38 9.92 2.12
C ALA A 89 -0.25 9.86 0.59
N ASP A 90 0.67 9.03 0.09
CA ASP A 90 0.86 8.80 -1.34
C ASP A 90 0.16 7.50 -1.76
N LEU A 91 -1.02 7.65 -2.36
CA LEU A 91 -1.83 6.59 -2.94
C LEU A 91 -1.68 6.53 -4.48
N SER A 92 -0.58 7.05 -5.04
CA SER A 92 -0.39 7.02 -6.49
C SER A 92 -0.47 5.59 -7.02
N ASN A 93 -1.14 5.39 -8.15
CA ASN A 93 -1.37 4.08 -8.77
C ASN A 93 -2.17 3.08 -7.90
N ALA A 94 -2.80 3.51 -6.81
CA ALA A 94 -3.60 2.61 -5.96
C ALA A 94 -4.87 2.13 -6.68
N MET A 95 -5.28 0.90 -6.37
CA MET A 95 -6.55 0.32 -6.78
C MET A 95 -7.49 0.28 -5.58
N ILE A 96 -8.57 1.05 -5.63
CA ILE A 96 -9.50 1.27 -4.54
C ILE A 96 -10.90 0.94 -5.06
N ASP A 97 -11.46 -0.18 -4.60
CA ASP A 97 -12.77 -0.65 -5.03
C ASP A 97 -13.70 -0.90 -3.85
N GLN A 98 -14.91 -0.37 -3.90
CA GLN A 98 -15.93 -0.60 -2.86
C GLN A 98 -15.42 -0.22 -1.45
N VAL A 99 -14.70 0.89 -1.33
CA VAL A 99 -14.19 1.39 -0.06
C VAL A 99 -15.06 2.55 0.45
N SER A 100 -15.33 2.56 1.76
CA SER A 100 -15.99 3.69 2.42
C SER A 100 -14.96 4.63 3.05
N PHE A 101 -14.85 5.86 2.54
CA PHE A 101 -14.04 6.94 3.12
C PHE A 101 -14.88 7.90 3.98
N THR A 102 -15.99 7.42 4.55
CA THR A 102 -16.91 8.28 5.29
C THR A 102 -16.21 8.97 6.46
N ASN A 103 -16.26 10.31 6.50
CA ASN A 103 -15.55 11.16 7.48
C ASN A 103 -14.01 10.95 7.51
N ALA A 104 -13.41 10.38 6.46
CA ALA A 104 -11.96 10.24 6.38
C ALA A 104 -11.29 11.58 6.03
N ASP A 105 -10.02 11.68 6.38
CA ASP A 105 -9.15 12.80 5.99
C ASP A 105 -8.22 12.34 4.86
N LEU A 106 -8.45 12.87 3.65
CA LEU A 106 -7.57 12.72 2.48
C LEU A 106 -6.88 14.07 2.15
N SER A 107 -6.87 15.02 3.08
CA SER A 107 -6.24 16.32 2.83
C SER A 107 -4.77 16.14 2.48
N ASP A 108 -4.31 16.88 1.48
CA ASP A 108 -2.93 16.82 0.96
C ASP A 108 -2.45 15.44 0.44
N ALA A 109 -3.35 14.45 0.34
CA ALA A 109 -3.02 13.14 -0.20
C ALA A 109 -2.76 13.20 -1.72
N VAL A 110 -1.87 12.34 -2.22
CA VAL A 110 -1.57 12.19 -3.64
C VAL A 110 -2.26 10.93 -4.16
N LEU A 111 -3.22 11.09 -5.07
CA LEU A 111 -4.02 10.00 -5.65
C LEU A 111 -3.79 9.88 -7.17
N THR A 112 -2.63 10.31 -7.65
CA THR A 112 -2.29 10.34 -9.07
C THR A 112 -2.40 8.95 -9.70
N GLU A 113 -3.07 8.84 -10.84
CA GLU A 113 -3.29 7.57 -11.57
C GLU A 113 -4.00 6.48 -10.74
N SER A 114 -4.66 6.84 -9.64
CA SER A 114 -5.42 5.87 -8.84
C SER A 114 -6.75 5.50 -9.50
N ILE A 115 -7.29 4.33 -9.17
CA ILE A 115 -8.60 3.87 -9.61
C ILE A 115 -9.49 3.74 -8.37
N MET A 116 -10.58 4.51 -8.29
CA MET A 116 -11.39 4.63 -7.07
C MET A 116 -12.88 4.32 -7.29
N LEU A 117 -13.17 3.28 -8.08
CA LEU A 117 -14.52 2.93 -8.50
C LEU A 117 -15.38 2.44 -7.33
N ARG A 118 -16.70 2.69 -7.41
CA ARG A 118 -17.70 2.17 -6.45
C ARG A 118 -17.43 2.51 -4.97
N SER A 119 -16.58 3.49 -4.70
CA SER A 119 -16.21 3.94 -3.35
C SER A 119 -17.05 5.16 -2.93
N THR A 120 -17.24 5.36 -1.63
CA THR A 120 -18.05 6.47 -1.10
C THR A 120 -17.20 7.51 -0.37
N PHE A 121 -17.58 8.78 -0.49
CA PHE A 121 -16.81 9.95 -0.03
C PHE A 121 -17.61 10.88 0.89
N ASP A 122 -18.61 10.33 1.58
CA ASP A 122 -19.49 11.09 2.47
C ASP A 122 -18.65 11.83 3.54
N ASN A 123 -18.78 13.16 3.61
CA ASN A 123 -18.04 14.02 4.54
C ASN A 123 -16.51 13.82 4.54
N VAL A 124 -15.93 13.37 3.43
CA VAL A 124 -14.47 13.31 3.30
C VAL A 124 -13.87 14.72 3.23
N ASP A 125 -12.71 14.92 3.85
CA ASP A 125 -11.87 16.09 3.58
C ASP A 125 -10.89 15.76 2.44
N ILE A 126 -10.91 16.56 1.39
CA ILE A 126 -10.01 16.42 0.23
C ILE A 126 -9.23 17.72 -0.03
N THR A 127 -9.13 18.59 0.97
CA THR A 127 -8.44 19.88 0.81
C THR A 127 -6.99 19.67 0.43
N GLY A 128 -6.57 20.18 -0.73
CA GLY A 128 -5.22 19.98 -1.24
C GLY A 128 -4.94 18.56 -1.73
N ALA A 129 -5.91 17.65 -1.82
CA ALA A 129 -5.68 16.35 -2.43
C ALA A 129 -5.43 16.48 -3.95
N ASP A 130 -4.54 15.65 -4.50
CA ASP A 130 -4.25 15.60 -5.93
C ASP A 130 -4.87 14.37 -6.58
N PHE A 131 -5.84 14.57 -7.47
CA PHE A 131 -6.54 13.52 -8.21
C PHE A 131 -6.08 13.41 -9.68
N SER A 132 -4.88 13.90 -10.02
CA SER A 132 -4.42 13.95 -11.41
C SER A 132 -4.47 12.57 -12.06
N ASP A 133 -5.19 12.45 -13.17
CA ASP A 133 -5.39 11.19 -13.91
C ASP A 133 -6.05 10.06 -13.08
N ALA A 134 -6.68 10.38 -11.94
CA ALA A 134 -7.44 9.43 -11.15
C ALA A 134 -8.75 9.05 -11.87
N ILE A 135 -9.10 7.77 -11.82
CA ILE A 135 -10.32 7.23 -12.41
C ILE A 135 -11.40 7.15 -11.33
N LEU A 136 -12.36 8.05 -11.44
CA LEU A 136 -13.56 8.16 -10.60
C LEU A 136 -14.82 8.08 -11.48
N ASP A 137 -15.91 7.57 -10.91
CA ASP A 137 -17.23 7.63 -11.52
C ASP A 137 -17.76 9.07 -11.53
N GLY A 138 -18.55 9.44 -12.55
CA GLY A 138 -19.02 10.82 -12.70
C GLY A 138 -19.84 11.36 -11.52
N ALA A 139 -20.53 10.49 -10.78
CA ALA A 139 -21.23 10.86 -9.55
C ALA A 139 -20.26 11.26 -8.42
N GLN A 140 -19.15 10.52 -8.27
CA GLN A 140 -18.11 10.81 -7.28
C GLN A 140 -17.43 12.14 -7.60
N ILE A 141 -17.08 12.38 -8.87
CA ILE A 141 -16.49 13.66 -9.30
C ILE A 141 -17.44 14.82 -8.95
N LYS A 142 -18.72 14.69 -9.30
CA LYS A 142 -19.72 15.73 -9.01
C LYS A 142 -19.82 16.03 -7.51
N GLU A 143 -19.82 15.00 -6.68
CA GLU A 143 -19.85 15.14 -5.22
C GLU A 143 -18.59 15.86 -4.71
N LEU A 144 -17.41 15.36 -5.05
CA LEU A 144 -16.13 15.91 -4.60
C LEU A 144 -15.94 17.35 -5.06
N CYS A 145 -16.35 17.70 -6.28
CA CYS A 145 -16.26 19.07 -6.81
C CYS A 145 -17.05 20.12 -6.00
N THR A 146 -18.07 19.72 -5.22
CA THR A 146 -18.81 20.65 -4.34
C THR A 146 -17.98 21.16 -3.17
N LYS A 147 -16.94 20.43 -2.77
CA LYS A 147 -16.09 20.70 -1.60
C LYS A 147 -14.60 20.84 -1.92
N ALA A 148 -14.19 20.50 -3.14
CA ALA A 148 -12.80 20.58 -3.59
C ALA A 148 -12.24 22.01 -3.47
N THR A 149 -11.18 22.15 -2.69
CA THR A 149 -10.41 23.40 -2.47
C THR A 149 -8.95 23.05 -2.17
N GLY A 150 -8.07 24.05 -2.20
CA GLY A 150 -6.65 23.87 -1.87
C GLY A 150 -5.77 23.49 -3.05
N VAL A 151 -4.47 23.45 -2.77
CA VAL A 151 -3.39 23.06 -3.68
C VAL A 151 -2.53 22.07 -2.91
N ASN A 152 -2.22 20.94 -3.53
CA ASN A 152 -1.38 19.92 -2.94
C ASN A 152 0.02 20.45 -2.66
N SER A 153 0.51 20.27 -1.44
CA SER A 153 1.81 20.80 -1.01
C SER A 153 2.99 20.04 -1.65
N GLN A 154 2.78 18.79 -2.05
CA GLN A 154 3.78 17.91 -2.61
C GLN A 154 3.89 18.05 -4.13
N THR A 155 2.75 18.17 -4.83
CA THR A 155 2.70 18.23 -6.30
C THR A 155 2.48 19.64 -6.86
N GLY A 156 1.98 20.58 -6.05
CA GLY A 156 1.62 21.92 -6.48
C GLY A 156 0.35 22.00 -7.33
N VAL A 157 -0.40 20.90 -7.44
CA VAL A 157 -1.62 20.83 -8.26
C VAL A 157 -2.84 21.26 -7.44
N SER A 158 -3.73 22.04 -8.06
CA SER A 158 -5.02 22.42 -7.51
C SER A 158 -5.96 21.22 -7.47
N THR A 159 -6.57 20.94 -6.31
CA THR A 159 -7.52 19.83 -6.13
C THR A 159 -8.71 19.92 -7.09
N ARG A 160 -9.20 21.14 -7.35
CA ARG A 160 -10.32 21.36 -8.27
C ARG A 160 -9.94 21.05 -9.71
N ASP A 161 -8.73 21.43 -10.09
CA ASP A 161 -8.23 21.25 -11.46
C ASP A 161 -7.92 19.77 -11.72
N SER A 162 -7.31 19.08 -10.75
CA SER A 162 -7.04 17.64 -10.85
C SER A 162 -8.30 16.79 -10.96
N LEU A 163 -9.40 17.22 -10.33
CA LEU A 163 -10.72 16.58 -10.45
C LEU A 163 -11.47 16.93 -11.74
N GLY A 164 -10.97 17.89 -12.53
CA GLY A 164 -11.65 18.38 -13.73
C GLY A 164 -12.99 19.07 -13.45
N CYS A 165 -13.13 19.70 -12.27
CA CYS A 165 -14.34 20.42 -11.90
C CYS A 165 -14.64 21.57 -12.89
N ARG A 166 -15.89 21.69 -13.32
CA ARG A 166 -16.36 22.77 -14.22
C ARG A 166 -17.34 23.68 -13.49
#